data_AF-A0A7X6M8I4-F1
#
_entry.id   AF-A0A7X6M8I4-F1
#
_cell.length_a   1.000
_cell.length_b   1.000
_cell.length_c   1.000
_cell.angle_alpha   90.00
_cell.angle_beta   90.00
_cell.angle_gamma   90.00
#
_symmetry.space_group_name_H-M   'P 1'
#
loop_
_entity.id
_entity.type
_entity.pdbx_description
1 polymer ?
#
loop_
_entity_poly.entity_id
_entity_poly.type
_entity_poly.pdbx_seq_one_letter_code
_entity_poly.pdbx_strand_id
1 'polypeptide(L)'
;MNATRRPDPKPGWQDRIEAFANADTQLRVLATRGHLTRGLRAVLAHHAIFAFNRAGIAADQQAATALTGSHLAFTTTDVSTRPRDTATPTLTRMENTLNTPTPATEPAELRHALVDRLTNAQRLRTPHITDAFRHVERHRFLPGVDPQQAYVEDAVPIKHDETGEMISCISAPSIVATQLEQLDAQPGHRVLEAGAASGYNAALLSRLVGPRGHVWTIDVDPDLVETARTNLAQAGADNVTPVLGDGAAGLPEHAPYDRIQFTVGAGDIPVKILDQLAPGGRLVLPMRIRGSISRSFAFERDGNCWRTVSCEMSTFVPLREGVCNDVYTRVPLQGEGALHVETFSEQDVNREGLSTALGHPPVKAYTGVKLRAGAPWEWLYLYLACTLPNGLSRMPGSRPGFTPSFGWGAMAALEGATLAYFTVREGEDDQGRFWEIGVIGHGPRATELTDHVLTRTREWDQGWGNTAPEPGFRMATGAARDQLTSTDGFVIDKPHSRLVVDWPRRS
;
A
#
# COMPACT_ATOMS: atom_id res chain seq x y z
N MET A 1 -33.77 -7.81 -38.11
CA MET A 1 -34.90 -6.88 -37.84
C MET A 1 -34.32 -5.48 -37.66
N ASN A 2 -34.92 -4.45 -38.25
CA ASN A 2 -34.44 -3.08 -38.08
C ASN A 2 -34.80 -2.59 -36.66
N ALA A 3 -33.81 -2.50 -35.77
CA ALA A 3 -33.99 -2.15 -34.35
C ALA A 3 -34.62 -0.76 -34.13
N THR A 4 -34.59 0.10 -35.15
CA THR A 4 -35.22 1.44 -35.14
C THR A 4 -36.74 1.42 -35.30
N ARG A 5 -37.33 0.28 -35.71
CA ARG A 5 -38.78 0.14 -35.97
C ARG A 5 -39.50 -0.74 -34.94
N ARG A 6 -39.04 -0.74 -33.69
CA ARG A 6 -39.71 -1.49 -32.62
C ARG A 6 -41.07 -0.84 -32.31
N PRO A 7 -42.18 -1.60 -32.31
CA PRO A 7 -43.54 -1.03 -32.19
C PRO A 7 -43.86 -0.45 -30.81
N ASP A 8 -43.05 -0.72 -29.78
CA ASP A 8 -43.22 -0.16 -28.43
C ASP A 8 -41.84 0.00 -27.72
N PRO A 9 -41.11 1.11 -27.96
CA PRO A 9 -39.78 1.31 -27.39
C PRO A 9 -39.84 1.82 -25.94
N LYS A 10 -39.15 1.14 -25.02
CA LYS A 10 -38.95 1.62 -23.64
C LYS A 10 -38.28 3.03 -23.64
N PRO A 11 -38.52 3.87 -22.62
CA PRO A 11 -37.81 5.16 -22.49
C PRO A 11 -36.29 4.99 -22.61
N GLY A 12 -35.63 5.84 -23.40
CA GLY A 12 -34.19 5.79 -23.68
C GLY A 12 -33.75 4.73 -24.70
N TRP A 13 -34.68 4.11 -25.43
CA TRP A 13 -34.34 3.11 -26.46
C TRP A 13 -33.57 3.71 -27.64
N GLN A 14 -33.90 4.93 -28.07
CA GLN A 14 -33.19 5.62 -29.15
C GLN A 14 -31.74 5.94 -28.73
N ASP A 15 -31.53 6.47 -27.53
CA ASP A 15 -30.20 6.76 -26.98
C ASP A 15 -29.32 5.50 -26.92
N ARG A 16 -29.91 4.34 -26.60
CA ARG A 16 -29.20 3.07 -26.62
C ARG A 16 -28.79 2.65 -28.03
N ILE A 17 -29.68 2.80 -29.02
CA ILE A 17 -29.35 2.49 -30.42
C ILE A 17 -28.21 3.38 -30.90
N GLU A 18 -28.24 4.68 -30.56
CA GLU A 18 -27.19 5.63 -30.90
C GLU A 18 -25.86 5.30 -30.21
N ALA A 19 -25.90 4.92 -28.93
CA ALA A 19 -24.72 4.46 -28.20
C ALA A 19 -24.08 3.21 -28.85
N PHE A 20 -24.89 2.24 -29.29
CA PHE A 20 -24.38 1.07 -30.00
C PHE A 20 -23.78 1.40 -31.37
N ALA A 21 -24.39 2.33 -32.12
CA ALA A 21 -23.85 2.78 -33.41
C ALA A 21 -22.51 3.55 -33.25
N ASN A 22 -22.41 4.36 -32.20
CA ASN A 22 -21.17 5.07 -31.84
C ASN A 22 -20.07 4.09 -31.41
N ALA A 23 -20.40 3.09 -30.60
CA ALA A 23 -19.47 2.05 -30.20
C ALA A 23 -18.93 1.27 -31.42
N ASP A 24 -19.80 0.87 -32.35
CA ASP A 24 -19.40 0.19 -33.58
C ASP A 24 -18.45 1.06 -34.44
N THR A 25 -18.73 2.37 -34.54
CA THR A 25 -17.86 3.32 -35.25
C THR A 25 -16.47 3.42 -34.60
N GLN A 26 -16.42 3.52 -33.26
CA GLN A 26 -15.15 3.58 -32.52
C GLN A 26 -14.34 2.27 -32.64
N LEU A 27 -15.02 1.12 -32.55
CA LEU A 27 -14.38 -0.18 -32.71
C LEU A 27 -13.82 -0.39 -34.12
N ARG A 28 -14.53 0.08 -35.15
CA ARG A 28 -13.99 0.10 -36.52
C ARG A 28 -12.73 0.94 -36.61
N VAL A 29 -12.71 2.16 -36.05
CA VAL A 29 -11.51 3.01 -36.07
C VAL A 29 -10.32 2.33 -35.37
N LEU A 30 -10.54 1.66 -34.24
CA LEU A 30 -9.50 0.92 -33.53
C LEU A 30 -8.98 -0.28 -34.34
N ALA A 31 -9.87 -1.00 -35.03
CA ALA A 31 -9.51 -2.10 -35.90
C ALA A 31 -8.67 -1.64 -37.10
N THR A 32 -9.08 -0.58 -37.81
CA THR A 32 -8.34 -0.06 -38.98
C THR A 32 -6.96 0.47 -38.61
N ARG A 33 -6.76 0.92 -37.36
CA ARG A 33 -5.48 1.42 -36.84
C ARG A 33 -4.60 0.34 -36.19
N GLY A 34 -5.04 -0.92 -36.17
CA GLY A 34 -4.30 -2.02 -35.53
C GLY A 34 -4.22 -1.93 -34.01
N HIS A 35 -5.06 -1.12 -33.37
CA HIS A 35 -5.10 -0.93 -31.90
C HIS A 35 -6.12 -1.83 -31.21
N LEU A 36 -6.96 -2.53 -31.99
CA LEU A 36 -7.87 -3.54 -31.45
C LEU A 36 -7.09 -4.84 -31.18
N THR A 37 -6.18 -4.79 -30.21
CA THR A 37 -5.28 -5.89 -29.82
C THR A 37 -6.06 -7.10 -29.30
N ARG A 38 -5.44 -8.27 -29.31
CA ARG A 38 -6.00 -9.49 -28.70
C ARG A 38 -6.59 -9.26 -27.29
N GLY A 39 -5.84 -8.56 -26.42
CA GLY A 39 -6.28 -8.26 -25.05
C GLY A 39 -7.54 -7.40 -25.01
N LEU A 40 -7.58 -6.34 -25.84
CA LEU A 40 -8.74 -5.46 -25.92
C LEU A 40 -9.97 -6.19 -26.51
N ARG A 41 -9.77 -7.06 -27.52
CA ARG A 41 -10.83 -7.94 -28.06
C ARG A 41 -11.41 -8.85 -26.99
N ALA A 42 -10.57 -9.42 -26.13
CA ALA A 42 -10.99 -10.30 -25.04
C ALA A 42 -11.82 -9.55 -23.97
N VAL A 43 -11.39 -8.36 -23.57
CA VAL A 43 -12.11 -7.50 -22.61
C VAL A 43 -13.47 -7.08 -23.16
N LEU A 44 -13.53 -6.64 -24.42
CA LEU A 44 -14.78 -6.26 -25.08
C LEU A 44 -15.74 -7.46 -25.23
N ALA A 45 -15.22 -8.63 -25.60
CA ALA A 45 -16.00 -9.86 -25.66
C ALA A 45 -16.56 -10.24 -24.28
N HIS A 46 -15.73 -10.15 -23.22
CA HIS A 46 -16.15 -10.41 -21.85
C HIS A 46 -17.29 -9.49 -21.42
N HIS A 47 -17.16 -8.18 -21.63
CA HIS A 47 -18.22 -7.23 -21.28
C HIS A 47 -19.50 -7.42 -22.10
N ALA A 48 -19.40 -7.77 -23.38
CA ALA A 48 -20.56 -8.08 -24.21
C ALA A 48 -21.31 -9.32 -23.71
N ILE A 49 -20.58 -10.40 -23.39
CA ILE A 49 -21.13 -11.63 -22.81
C ILE A 49 -21.80 -11.32 -21.47
N PHE A 50 -21.11 -10.59 -20.59
CA PHE A 50 -21.62 -10.24 -19.27
C PHE A 50 -22.90 -9.37 -19.34
N ALA A 51 -22.90 -8.37 -20.23
CA ALA A 51 -24.07 -7.51 -20.45
C ALA A 51 -25.27 -8.29 -21.01
N PHE A 52 -25.05 -9.21 -21.94
CA PHE A 52 -26.11 -10.01 -22.55
C PHE A 52 -26.68 -11.06 -21.59
N ASN A 53 -25.84 -11.63 -20.73
CA ASN A 53 -26.29 -12.50 -19.64
C ASN A 53 -27.20 -11.76 -18.66
N ARG A 54 -26.85 -10.51 -18.32
CA ARG A 54 -27.64 -9.68 -17.41
C ARG A 54 -28.90 -9.10 -18.04
N ALA A 55 -28.96 -9.01 -19.37
CA ALA A 55 -30.13 -8.54 -20.11
C ALA A 55 -31.21 -9.61 -20.34
N GLY A 56 -30.97 -10.86 -19.91
CA GLY A 56 -31.95 -11.95 -20.01
C GLY A 56 -32.23 -12.41 -21.44
N ILE A 57 -31.24 -12.31 -22.33
CA ILE A 57 -31.35 -12.75 -23.73
C ILE A 57 -31.45 -14.28 -23.77
N ALA A 58 -32.11 -14.84 -24.79
CA ALA A 58 -32.26 -16.29 -24.96
C ALA A 58 -30.90 -17.02 -25.02
N ALA A 59 -30.87 -18.23 -24.45
CA ALA A 59 -29.63 -18.99 -24.22
C ALA A 59 -28.88 -19.35 -25.51
N ASP A 60 -29.58 -19.54 -26.63
CA ASP A 60 -29.00 -19.76 -27.95
C ASP A 60 -28.21 -18.53 -28.45
N GLN A 61 -28.72 -17.32 -28.18
CA GLN A 61 -28.02 -16.06 -28.50
C GLN A 61 -26.86 -15.77 -27.55
N GLN A 62 -26.97 -16.14 -26.28
CA GLN A 62 -25.86 -16.09 -25.33
C GLN A 62 -24.72 -17.02 -25.76
N ALA A 63 -25.05 -18.25 -26.17
CA ALA A 63 -24.08 -19.21 -26.69
C ALA A 63 -23.41 -18.70 -27.97
N ALA A 64 -24.18 -18.14 -28.92
CA ALA A 64 -23.64 -17.55 -30.13
C ALA A 64 -22.69 -16.37 -29.84
N THR A 65 -23.02 -15.54 -28.85
CA THR A 65 -22.18 -14.39 -28.42
C THR A 65 -20.89 -14.87 -27.77
N ALA A 66 -20.95 -15.89 -26.92
CA ALA A 66 -19.78 -16.48 -26.27
C ALA A 66 -18.83 -17.15 -27.28
N LEU A 67 -19.37 -17.91 -28.23
CA LEU A 67 -18.61 -18.51 -29.32
C LEU A 67 -17.94 -17.45 -30.21
N THR A 68 -18.68 -16.42 -30.59
CA THR A 68 -18.15 -15.32 -31.41
C THR A 68 -17.07 -14.53 -30.67
N GLY A 69 -17.28 -14.23 -29.39
CA GLY A 69 -16.32 -13.54 -28.53
C GLY A 69 -15.03 -14.33 -28.34
N SER A 70 -15.14 -15.64 -28.11
CA SER A 70 -14.00 -16.55 -28.03
C SER A 70 -13.22 -16.59 -29.36
N HIS A 71 -13.92 -16.77 -30.48
CA HIS A 71 -13.28 -16.79 -31.79
C HIS A 71 -12.50 -15.49 -32.07
N LEU A 72 -13.12 -14.32 -31.85
CA LEU A 72 -12.46 -13.02 -32.05
C LEU A 72 -11.28 -12.77 -31.09
N ALA A 73 -11.31 -13.32 -29.88
CA ALA A 73 -10.22 -13.18 -28.91
C ALA A 73 -9.04 -14.13 -29.18
N PHE A 74 -9.25 -15.24 -29.90
CA PHE A 74 -8.25 -16.31 -29.98
C PHE A 74 -7.84 -16.72 -31.40
N THR A 75 -8.54 -16.32 -32.47
CA THR A 75 -8.23 -16.81 -33.84
C THR A 75 -7.83 -15.75 -34.86
N THR A 76 -7.99 -14.45 -34.58
CA THR A 76 -7.51 -13.38 -35.47
C THR A 76 -6.04 -13.05 -35.19
N THR A 77 -5.15 -13.32 -36.14
CA THR A 77 -3.72 -13.01 -36.09
C THR A 77 -3.46 -11.51 -36.25
N ASP A 78 -2.84 -10.88 -35.25
CA ASP A 78 -2.30 -9.51 -35.39
C ASP A 78 -0.94 -9.59 -36.11
N VAL A 79 -0.82 -8.97 -37.30
CA VAL A 79 0.46 -8.68 -37.95
C VAL A 79 0.83 -7.23 -37.68
N SER A 80 1.84 -6.98 -36.84
CA SER A 80 2.76 -5.85 -37.03
C SER A 80 4.00 -5.99 -36.17
N THR A 81 5.12 -6.14 -36.87
CA THR A 81 6.49 -6.13 -36.37
C THR A 81 7.00 -4.68 -36.31
N ARG A 82 7.48 -4.23 -35.14
CA ARG A 82 8.60 -3.27 -35.06
C ARG A 82 9.26 -3.28 -33.67
N PRO A 83 10.61 -3.26 -33.60
CA PRO A 83 11.33 -3.26 -32.33
C PRO A 83 11.30 -1.87 -31.68
N ARG A 84 11.19 -1.81 -30.34
CA ARG A 84 11.47 -0.60 -29.57
C ARG A 84 12.90 -0.70 -29.01
N ASP A 85 13.72 0.28 -29.38
CA ASP A 85 14.96 0.61 -28.70
C ASP A 85 14.68 0.96 -27.23
N THR A 86 15.38 0.28 -26.32
CA THR A 86 15.38 0.57 -24.89
C THR A 86 16.63 1.36 -24.54
N ALA A 87 16.49 2.67 -24.38
CA ALA A 87 17.46 3.48 -23.64
C ALA A 87 16.89 3.73 -22.23
N THR A 88 17.45 3.02 -21.25
CA THR A 88 17.16 3.17 -19.82
C THR A 88 17.86 4.42 -19.29
N PRO A 89 17.17 5.41 -18.67
CA PRO A 89 17.84 6.46 -17.93
C PRO A 89 18.19 5.96 -16.53
N THR A 90 19.49 5.97 -16.23
CA THR A 90 20.09 5.69 -14.93
C THR A 90 19.65 6.72 -13.88
N LEU A 91 19.01 6.27 -12.79
CA LEU A 91 18.74 7.11 -11.62
C LEU A 91 19.93 7.08 -10.66
N THR A 92 20.43 8.26 -10.32
CA THR A 92 21.51 8.46 -9.36
C THR A 92 21.04 8.08 -7.96
N ARG A 93 21.64 6.99 -7.48
CA ARG A 93 21.57 6.42 -6.13
C ARG A 93 22.02 7.43 -5.07
N MET A 94 21.27 7.56 -3.98
CA MET A 94 21.82 8.09 -2.72
C MET A 94 22.76 7.03 -2.16
N GLU A 95 24.06 7.24 -2.33
CA GLU A 95 25.11 6.43 -1.74
C GLU A 95 25.28 6.79 -0.27
N ASN A 96 24.96 5.85 0.62
CA ASN A 96 25.52 5.87 1.97
C ASN A 96 26.91 5.23 1.87
N THR A 97 27.96 6.03 2.02
CA THR A 97 29.34 5.57 2.07
C THR A 97 29.57 4.81 3.38
N LEU A 98 29.47 3.49 3.33
CA LEU A 98 30.02 2.58 4.32
C LEU A 98 31.00 1.65 3.60
N ASN A 99 32.23 1.58 4.12
CA ASN A 99 33.37 0.83 3.59
C ASN A 99 32.97 -0.52 2.97
N THR A 100 33.26 -0.69 1.68
CA THR A 100 33.02 -1.91 0.91
C THR A 100 34.05 -2.98 1.28
N PRO A 101 33.67 -4.11 1.93
CA PRO A 101 34.46 -5.32 1.87
C PRO A 101 34.22 -6.00 0.51
N THR A 102 35.17 -6.83 0.09
CA THR A 102 35.13 -7.69 -1.12
C THR A 102 33.72 -8.25 -1.39
N PRO A 103 33.22 -8.27 -2.65
CA PRO A 103 31.87 -8.76 -2.93
C PRO A 103 31.76 -10.24 -2.55
N ALA A 104 30.97 -10.51 -1.51
CA ALA A 104 30.54 -11.86 -1.16
C ALA A 104 29.79 -12.48 -2.33
N THR A 105 30.31 -13.58 -2.88
CA THR A 105 29.70 -14.29 -4.01
C THR A 105 28.77 -15.41 -3.59
N GLU A 106 28.89 -15.91 -2.36
CA GLU A 106 28.08 -17.04 -1.87
C GLU A 106 26.79 -16.55 -1.17
N PRO A 107 25.61 -17.14 -1.46
CA PRO A 107 24.34 -16.73 -0.84
C PRO A 107 24.33 -16.76 0.70
N ALA A 108 25.15 -17.61 1.32
CA ALA A 108 25.30 -17.67 2.77
C ALA A 108 26.04 -16.44 3.33
N GLU A 109 27.08 -15.96 2.64
CA GLU A 109 27.83 -14.76 3.03
C GLU A 109 27.01 -13.48 2.82
N LEU A 110 26.15 -13.45 1.80
CA LEU A 110 25.19 -12.36 1.60
C LEU A 110 24.14 -12.31 2.71
N ARG A 111 23.62 -13.49 3.11
CA ARG A 111 22.67 -13.63 4.23
C ARG A 111 23.30 -13.18 5.55
N HIS A 112 24.39 -13.84 5.94
CA HIS A 112 25.61 -13.21 6.42
C HIS A 112 25.56 -11.71 6.74
N ALA A 113 26.10 -10.96 5.79
CA ALA A 113 26.24 -9.53 5.83
C ALA A 113 24.92 -8.78 6.00
N LEU A 114 23.80 -9.26 5.43
CA LEU A 114 22.49 -8.64 5.66
C LEU A 114 22.11 -8.68 7.14
N VAL A 115 22.20 -9.84 7.79
CA VAL A 115 21.80 -9.97 9.19
C VAL A 115 22.73 -9.18 10.11
N ASP A 116 24.03 -9.10 9.80
CA ASP A 116 24.96 -8.23 10.53
C ASP A 116 24.56 -6.76 10.42
N ARG A 117 24.22 -6.29 9.21
CA ARG A 117 23.73 -4.92 9.00
C ARG A 117 22.46 -4.63 9.79
N LEU A 118 21.48 -5.54 9.77
CA LEU A 118 20.23 -5.38 10.51
C LEU A 118 20.44 -5.38 12.04
N THR A 119 21.36 -6.22 12.53
CA THR A 119 21.72 -6.27 13.96
C THR A 119 22.42 -4.98 14.40
N ASN A 120 23.41 -4.53 13.62
CA ASN A 120 24.14 -3.28 13.89
C ASN A 120 23.21 -2.05 13.83
N ALA A 121 22.21 -2.07 12.96
CA ALA A 121 21.17 -1.04 12.87
C ALA A 121 20.05 -1.18 13.92
N GLN A 122 20.17 -2.13 14.86
CA GLN A 122 19.17 -2.41 15.91
C GLN A 122 17.77 -2.76 15.36
N ARG A 123 17.69 -3.26 14.12
CA ARG A 123 16.47 -3.78 13.50
C ARG A 123 16.22 -5.25 13.84
N LEU A 124 17.28 -6.00 14.11
CA LEU A 124 17.25 -7.32 14.73
C LEU A 124 17.91 -7.21 16.10
N ARG A 125 17.15 -7.49 17.16
CA ARG A 125 17.56 -7.31 18.56
C ARG A 125 17.43 -8.62 19.33
N THR A 126 16.46 -9.42 18.96
CA THR A 126 16.09 -10.63 19.69
C THR A 126 16.85 -11.85 19.13
N PRO A 127 17.66 -12.56 19.95
CA PRO A 127 18.58 -13.60 19.44
C PRO A 127 17.93 -14.70 18.60
N HIS A 128 16.75 -15.22 18.98
CA HIS A 128 16.08 -16.28 18.21
C HIS A 128 15.50 -15.77 16.88
N ILE A 129 15.18 -14.48 16.78
CA ILE A 129 14.78 -13.85 15.50
C ILE A 129 15.99 -13.68 14.59
N THR A 130 17.11 -13.21 15.14
CA THR A 130 18.39 -13.15 14.41
C THR A 130 18.79 -14.52 13.88
N ASP A 131 18.68 -15.56 14.70
CA ASP A 131 18.98 -16.94 14.29
C ASP A 131 18.08 -17.43 13.14
N ALA A 132 16.77 -17.13 13.19
CA ALA A 132 15.86 -17.46 12.10
C ALA A 132 16.29 -16.82 10.77
N PHE A 133 16.69 -15.55 10.78
CA PHE A 133 17.22 -14.87 9.59
C PHE A 133 18.54 -15.47 9.07
N ARG A 134 19.41 -15.99 9.95
CA ARG A 134 20.65 -16.68 9.55
C ARG A 134 20.39 -18.01 8.86
N HIS A 135 19.27 -18.64 9.19
CA HIS A 135 18.92 -19.97 8.70
C HIS A 135 18.01 -19.96 7.46
N VAL A 136 17.02 -19.07 7.42
CA VAL A 136 16.04 -19.05 6.33
C VAL A 136 16.64 -18.36 5.10
N GLU A 137 16.71 -19.11 4.01
CA GLU A 137 17.42 -18.70 2.81
C GLU A 137 16.51 -17.85 1.90
N ARG A 138 16.45 -16.53 2.16
CA ARG A 138 15.57 -15.59 1.44
C ARG A 138 15.56 -15.75 -0.08
N HIS A 139 16.73 -15.95 -0.69
CA HIS A 139 16.88 -16.14 -2.14
C HIS A 139 16.13 -17.37 -2.69
N ARG A 140 15.87 -18.41 -1.89
CA ARG A 140 15.08 -19.58 -2.31
C ARG A 140 13.59 -19.27 -2.46
N PHE A 141 13.10 -18.20 -1.84
CA PHE A 141 11.72 -17.72 -1.96
C PHE A 141 11.55 -16.72 -3.12
N LEU A 142 12.61 -16.45 -3.89
CA LEU A 142 12.64 -15.53 -5.02
C LEU A 142 13.23 -16.23 -6.26
N PRO A 143 12.56 -17.24 -6.83
CA PRO A 143 13.07 -17.92 -8.01
C PRO A 143 13.25 -16.94 -9.17
N GLY A 144 14.44 -16.96 -9.78
CA GLY A 144 14.79 -16.07 -10.90
C GLY A 144 15.36 -14.70 -10.50
N VAL A 145 15.49 -14.40 -9.20
CA VAL A 145 16.16 -13.20 -8.71
C VAL A 145 17.60 -13.53 -8.36
N ASP A 146 18.53 -12.66 -8.75
CA ASP A 146 19.93 -12.79 -8.38
C ASP A 146 20.10 -12.79 -6.84
N PRO A 147 20.86 -13.74 -6.25
CA PRO A 147 21.05 -13.80 -4.81
C PRO A 147 21.57 -12.50 -4.20
N GLN A 148 22.43 -11.73 -4.89
CA GLN A 148 22.87 -10.42 -4.39
C GLN A 148 21.68 -9.48 -4.23
N GLN A 149 20.79 -9.43 -5.22
CA GLN A 149 19.59 -8.61 -5.17
C GLN A 149 18.61 -9.08 -4.08
N ALA A 150 18.50 -10.39 -3.86
CA ALA A 150 17.62 -10.94 -2.83
C ALA A 150 17.99 -10.49 -1.40
N TYR A 151 19.26 -10.12 -1.15
CA TYR A 151 19.76 -9.65 0.15
C TYR A 151 20.06 -8.14 0.21
N VAL A 152 19.66 -7.37 -0.81
CA VAL A 152 19.61 -5.90 -0.74
C VAL A 152 18.48 -5.48 0.21
N GLU A 153 18.66 -4.32 0.84
CA GLU A 153 17.65 -3.72 1.72
C GLU A 153 16.54 -3.05 0.89
N ASP A 154 15.77 -3.86 0.15
CA ASP A 154 14.65 -3.41 -0.66
C ASP A 154 13.56 -4.50 -0.76
N ALA A 155 12.34 -4.08 -1.07
CA ALA A 155 11.27 -4.99 -1.41
C ALA A 155 11.51 -5.58 -2.80
N VAL A 156 11.13 -6.85 -2.99
CA VAL A 156 11.25 -7.53 -4.29
C VAL A 156 9.84 -7.82 -4.81
N PRO A 157 9.39 -7.14 -5.88
CA PRO A 157 8.09 -7.42 -6.50
C PRO A 157 8.01 -8.87 -6.96
N ILE A 158 6.91 -9.56 -6.63
CA ILE A 158 6.67 -10.95 -7.06
C ILE A 158 5.41 -11.11 -7.90
N LYS A 159 4.49 -10.13 -7.85
CA LYS A 159 3.28 -10.14 -8.66
C LYS A 159 2.84 -8.73 -9.01
N HIS A 160 2.41 -8.57 -10.26
CA HIS A 160 1.79 -7.36 -10.77
C HIS A 160 0.37 -7.65 -11.26
N ASP A 161 -0.50 -6.65 -11.22
CA ASP A 161 -1.81 -6.73 -11.85
C ASP A 161 -1.75 -6.48 -13.36
N GLU A 162 -2.91 -6.47 -14.01
CA GLU A 162 -3.04 -6.27 -15.46
C GLU A 162 -2.59 -4.87 -15.93
N THR A 163 -2.55 -3.89 -15.02
CA THR A 163 -2.07 -2.53 -15.30
C THR A 163 -0.56 -2.38 -15.11
N GLY A 164 0.10 -3.43 -14.61
CA GLY A 164 1.52 -3.43 -14.28
C GLY A 164 1.81 -2.88 -12.89
N GLU A 165 0.80 -2.68 -12.04
CA GLU A 165 1.00 -2.27 -10.65
C GLU A 165 1.43 -3.46 -9.79
N MET A 166 2.44 -3.25 -8.95
CA MET A 166 2.88 -4.27 -8.00
C MET A 166 1.79 -4.50 -6.94
N ILE A 167 1.26 -5.72 -6.90
CA ILE A 167 0.21 -6.15 -5.97
C ILE A 167 0.71 -7.16 -4.93
N SER A 168 1.91 -7.71 -5.11
CA SER A 168 2.58 -8.53 -4.11
C SER A 168 4.10 -8.40 -4.23
N CYS A 169 4.77 -8.42 -3.08
CA CYS A 169 6.22 -8.40 -2.98
C CYS A 169 6.67 -9.19 -1.75
N ILE A 170 7.94 -9.60 -1.74
CA ILE A 170 8.60 -9.87 -0.46
C ILE A 170 9.08 -8.53 0.10
N SER A 171 8.61 -8.16 1.28
CA SER A 171 9.00 -6.91 1.94
C SER A 171 10.51 -6.80 2.16
N ALA A 172 11.00 -5.57 2.27
CA ALA A 172 12.39 -5.30 2.61
C ALA A 172 12.79 -6.02 3.92
N PRO A 173 14.01 -6.56 4.03
CA PRO A 173 14.42 -7.33 5.21
C PRO A 173 14.23 -6.61 6.55
N SER A 174 14.47 -5.30 6.62
CA SER A 174 14.23 -4.52 7.86
C SER A 174 12.76 -4.42 8.24
N ILE A 175 11.84 -4.39 7.26
CA ILE A 175 10.40 -4.39 7.51
C ILE A 175 9.95 -5.75 8.06
N VAL A 176 10.46 -6.85 7.47
CA VAL A 176 10.21 -8.20 7.98
C VAL A 176 10.74 -8.35 9.41
N ALA A 177 11.98 -7.92 9.66
CA ALA A 177 12.58 -7.95 11.00
C ALA A 177 11.75 -7.15 12.01
N THR A 178 11.33 -5.94 11.63
CA THR A 178 10.51 -5.07 12.46
C THR A 178 9.19 -5.74 12.85
N GLN A 179 8.45 -6.31 11.89
CA GLN A 179 7.20 -6.99 12.22
C GLN A 179 7.38 -8.25 13.06
N LEU A 180 8.45 -9.02 12.86
CA LEU A 180 8.74 -10.20 13.69
C LEU A 180 9.11 -9.82 15.13
N GLU A 181 9.88 -8.74 15.31
CA GLU A 181 10.18 -8.16 16.63
C GLU A 181 8.90 -7.61 17.30
N GLN A 182 8.01 -6.97 16.54
CA GLN A 182 6.70 -6.53 17.03
C GLN A 182 5.81 -7.71 17.44
N LEU A 183 5.82 -8.78 16.64
CA LEU A 183 4.97 -9.94 16.85
C LEU A 183 5.41 -10.74 18.07
N ASP A 184 6.72 -10.83 18.31
CA ASP A 184 7.29 -11.55 19.45
C ASP A 184 6.72 -12.98 19.54
N ALA A 185 6.86 -13.72 18.44
CA ALA A 185 6.45 -15.12 18.36
C ALA A 185 7.41 -15.99 19.19
N GLN A 186 6.84 -16.92 19.96
CA GLN A 186 7.57 -17.78 20.89
C GLN A 186 7.38 -19.26 20.51
N PRO A 187 8.31 -20.13 20.94
CA PRO A 187 8.16 -21.57 20.74
C PRO A 187 6.84 -22.12 21.28
N GLY A 188 6.10 -22.85 20.43
CA GLY A 188 4.79 -23.41 20.75
C GLY A 188 3.60 -22.55 20.35
N HIS A 189 3.81 -21.30 19.92
CA HIS A 189 2.71 -20.43 19.51
C HIS A 189 2.00 -20.94 18.25
N ARG A 190 0.69 -20.71 18.23
CA ARG A 190 -0.18 -20.79 17.05
C ARG A 190 -0.26 -19.41 16.40
N VAL A 191 0.16 -19.31 15.14
CA VAL A 191 0.27 -18.03 14.44
C VAL A 191 -0.60 -18.01 13.20
N LEU A 192 -1.37 -16.94 13.02
CA LEU A 192 -2.03 -16.63 11.77
C LEU A 192 -1.27 -15.53 11.05
N GLU A 193 -0.95 -15.75 9.78
CA GLU A 193 -0.40 -14.74 8.87
C GLU A 193 -1.41 -14.45 7.76
N ALA A 194 -1.67 -13.17 7.50
CA ALA A 194 -2.44 -12.69 6.35
C ALA A 194 -1.48 -12.03 5.34
N GLY A 195 -1.31 -12.68 4.18
CA GLY A 195 -0.39 -12.31 3.10
C GLY A 195 0.74 -13.33 2.94
N ALA A 196 0.42 -14.53 2.44
CA ALA A 196 1.39 -15.61 2.27
C ALA A 196 2.48 -15.28 1.25
N ALA A 197 2.12 -14.62 0.15
CA ALA A 197 3.04 -14.21 -0.90
C ALA A 197 3.95 -15.38 -1.36
N SER A 198 5.27 -15.28 -1.18
CA SER A 198 6.20 -16.36 -1.51
C SER A 198 6.36 -17.42 -0.42
N GLY A 199 5.85 -17.20 0.79
CA GLY A 199 6.05 -18.03 1.97
C GLY A 199 7.29 -17.70 2.82
N TYR A 200 8.07 -16.67 2.47
CA TYR A 200 9.31 -16.34 3.20
C TYR A 200 9.09 -15.98 4.67
N ASN A 201 8.12 -15.10 4.97
CA ASN A 201 7.83 -14.73 6.35
C ASN A 201 7.23 -15.89 7.15
N ALA A 202 6.35 -16.70 6.54
CA ALA A 202 5.85 -17.94 7.12
C ALA A 202 6.99 -18.93 7.49
N ALA A 203 8.04 -19.03 6.68
CA ALA A 203 9.21 -19.87 6.98
C ALA A 203 10.04 -19.34 8.16
N LEU A 204 10.15 -18.01 8.31
CA LEU A 204 10.73 -17.41 9.50
C LEU A 204 9.87 -17.72 10.73
N LEU A 205 8.56 -17.49 10.67
CA LEU A 205 7.62 -17.79 11.75
C LEU A 205 7.67 -19.27 12.17
N SER A 206 7.73 -20.19 11.20
CA SER A 206 7.90 -21.64 11.42
C SER A 206 9.08 -21.96 12.33
N ARG A 207 10.24 -21.32 12.08
CA ARG A 207 11.44 -21.46 12.92
C ARG A 207 11.23 -20.90 14.31
N LEU A 208 10.60 -19.72 14.43
CA LEU A 208 10.38 -19.05 15.73
C LEU A 208 9.45 -19.85 16.64
N VAL A 209 8.35 -20.38 16.09
CA VAL A 209 7.39 -21.17 16.87
C VAL A 209 7.86 -22.60 17.10
N GLY A 210 8.82 -23.07 16.31
CA GLY A 210 9.41 -24.40 16.43
C GLY A 210 8.40 -25.53 16.23
N PRO A 211 8.83 -26.79 16.42
CA PRO A 211 8.05 -27.97 16.02
C PRO A 211 6.76 -28.20 16.83
N ARG A 212 6.58 -27.48 17.95
CA ARG A 212 5.36 -27.54 18.77
C ARG A 212 4.35 -26.44 18.44
N GLY A 213 4.78 -25.42 17.69
CA GLY A 213 3.92 -24.36 17.19
C GLY A 213 3.52 -24.62 15.75
N HIS A 214 2.58 -23.82 15.25
CA HIS A 214 2.04 -23.98 13.90
C HIS A 214 1.72 -22.62 13.30
N VAL A 215 1.99 -22.45 12.01
CA VAL A 215 1.72 -21.22 11.26
C VAL A 215 0.68 -21.51 10.19
N TRP A 216 -0.42 -20.77 10.20
CA TRP A 216 -1.35 -20.71 9.07
C TRP A 216 -1.08 -19.43 8.31
N THR A 217 -0.85 -19.54 7.00
CA THR A 217 -0.55 -18.38 6.15
C THR A 217 -1.59 -18.29 5.04
N ILE A 218 -2.32 -17.18 4.99
CA ILE A 218 -3.47 -16.99 4.10
C ILE A 218 -3.09 -16.05 2.96
N ASP A 219 -3.51 -16.37 1.74
CA ASP A 219 -3.48 -15.42 0.63
C ASP A 219 -4.78 -15.51 -0.19
N VAL A 220 -5.15 -14.40 -0.82
CA VAL A 220 -6.35 -14.29 -1.68
C VAL A 220 -6.08 -14.80 -3.09
N ASP A 221 -4.81 -14.84 -3.48
CA ASP A 221 -4.37 -15.22 -4.82
C ASP A 221 -3.97 -16.71 -4.88
N PRO A 222 -4.69 -17.57 -5.65
CA PRO A 222 -4.43 -19.00 -5.71
C PRO A 222 -3.00 -19.38 -6.15
N ASP A 223 -2.42 -18.61 -7.07
CA ASP A 223 -1.06 -18.78 -7.55
C ASP A 223 0.00 -18.44 -6.49
N LEU A 224 -0.27 -17.46 -5.63
CA LEU A 224 0.60 -17.14 -4.50
C LEU A 224 0.53 -18.23 -3.43
N VAL A 225 -0.66 -18.77 -3.14
CA VAL A 225 -0.82 -19.90 -2.21
C VAL A 225 0.00 -21.12 -2.68
N GLU A 226 -0.04 -21.44 -3.97
CA GLU A 226 0.72 -22.56 -4.51
C GLU A 226 2.23 -22.31 -4.54
N THR A 227 2.63 -21.06 -4.82
CA THR A 227 4.03 -20.62 -4.73
C THR A 227 4.56 -20.79 -3.30
N ALA A 228 3.82 -20.28 -2.31
CA ALA A 228 4.16 -20.43 -0.90
C ALA A 228 4.25 -21.91 -0.50
N ARG A 229 3.28 -22.74 -0.91
CA ARG A 229 3.29 -24.19 -0.65
C ARG A 229 4.55 -24.86 -1.17
N THR A 230 4.91 -24.57 -2.42
CA THR A 230 6.11 -25.14 -3.05
C THR A 230 7.39 -24.71 -2.31
N ASN A 231 7.54 -23.41 -2.05
CA ASN A 231 8.74 -22.87 -1.41
C ASN A 231 8.88 -23.36 0.04
N LEU A 232 7.79 -23.43 0.79
CA LEU A 232 7.78 -23.91 2.17
C LEU A 232 8.14 -25.40 2.27
N ALA A 233 7.64 -26.23 1.36
CA ALA A 233 8.02 -27.64 1.27
C ALA A 233 9.52 -27.79 0.95
N GLN A 234 10.05 -27.01 0.01
CA GLN A 234 11.48 -27.01 -0.31
C GLN A 234 12.37 -26.50 0.84
N ALA A 235 11.84 -25.61 1.67
CA ALA A 235 12.51 -25.10 2.86
C ALA A 235 12.41 -26.05 4.07
N GLY A 236 11.63 -27.14 3.99
CA GLY A 236 11.39 -28.07 5.10
C GLY A 236 10.56 -27.46 6.24
N ALA A 237 9.69 -26.49 5.93
CA ALA A 237 8.83 -25.84 6.90
C ALA A 237 7.52 -26.63 7.10
N ASP A 238 7.62 -27.79 7.75
CA ASP A 238 6.53 -28.78 7.85
C ASP A 238 5.36 -28.35 8.76
N ASN A 239 5.59 -27.37 9.65
CA ASN A 239 4.59 -26.81 10.57
C ASN A 239 3.93 -25.53 10.02
N VAL A 240 3.85 -25.40 8.69
CA VAL A 240 3.18 -24.29 8.01
C VAL A 240 2.06 -24.81 7.12
N THR A 241 0.90 -24.15 7.15
CA THR A 241 -0.24 -24.47 6.27
C THR A 241 -0.63 -23.24 5.45
N PRO A 242 -0.29 -23.21 4.15
CA PRO A 242 -0.81 -22.22 3.21
C PRO A 242 -2.28 -22.47 2.89
N VAL A 243 -3.09 -21.42 3.00
CA VAL A 243 -4.55 -21.44 2.82
C VAL A 243 -4.98 -20.36 1.82
N LEU A 244 -5.87 -20.71 0.90
CA LEU A 244 -6.56 -19.75 0.04
C LEU A 244 -7.75 -19.16 0.80
N GLY A 245 -7.77 -17.84 0.99
CA GLY A 245 -8.86 -17.19 1.70
C GLY A 245 -8.66 -15.68 1.90
N ASP A 246 -9.68 -15.03 2.45
CA ASP A 246 -9.62 -13.63 2.86
C ASP A 246 -8.91 -13.50 4.21
N GLY A 247 -7.74 -12.86 4.21
CA GLY A 247 -6.97 -12.59 5.43
C GLY A 247 -7.73 -11.79 6.49
N ALA A 248 -8.68 -10.94 6.09
CA ALA A 248 -9.54 -10.18 6.99
C ALA A 248 -10.59 -11.04 7.70
N ALA A 249 -10.94 -12.19 7.12
CA ALA A 249 -11.83 -13.18 7.72
C ALA A 249 -11.11 -14.12 8.70
N GLY A 250 -9.80 -14.32 8.51
CA GLY A 250 -9.00 -15.27 9.28
C GLY A 250 -9.46 -16.72 9.07
N LEU A 251 -9.18 -17.58 10.05
CA LEU A 251 -9.57 -19.00 10.03
C LEU A 251 -10.16 -19.38 11.40
N PRO A 252 -11.43 -19.06 11.67
CA PRO A 252 -12.05 -19.29 12.97
C PRO A 252 -12.04 -20.76 13.41
N GLU A 253 -12.02 -21.71 12.47
CA GLU A 253 -11.88 -23.15 12.72
C GLU A 253 -10.53 -23.55 13.34
N HIS A 254 -9.52 -22.68 13.22
CA HIS A 254 -8.17 -22.86 13.74
C HIS A 254 -7.83 -21.86 14.85
N ALA A 255 -8.78 -21.03 15.26
CA ALA A 255 -8.67 -20.20 16.46
C ALA A 255 -8.65 -21.07 17.74
N PRO A 256 -8.14 -20.55 18.88
CA PRO A 256 -7.51 -19.26 19.03
C PRO A 256 -6.03 -19.24 18.63
N TYR A 257 -5.52 -18.05 18.29
CA TYR A 257 -4.12 -17.78 17.94
C TYR A 257 -3.40 -16.98 19.02
N ASP A 258 -2.17 -17.38 19.35
CA ASP A 258 -1.31 -16.60 20.23
C ASP A 258 -0.83 -15.31 19.55
N ARG A 259 -0.67 -15.36 18.22
CA ARG A 259 -0.21 -14.24 17.41
C ARG A 259 -0.95 -14.19 16.09
N ILE A 260 -1.30 -12.99 15.65
CA ILE A 260 -1.82 -12.74 14.31
C ILE A 260 -0.97 -11.64 13.68
N GLN A 261 -0.47 -11.86 12.47
CA GLN A 261 0.34 -10.91 11.72
C GLN A 261 -0.30 -10.65 10.35
N PHE A 262 -0.38 -9.39 9.96
CA PHE A 262 -0.70 -8.99 8.59
C PHE A 262 0.56 -8.47 7.94
N THR A 263 0.86 -8.96 6.74
CA THR A 263 1.95 -8.49 5.87
C THR A 263 1.40 -7.65 4.70
N VAL A 264 0.21 -7.08 4.91
CA VAL A 264 -0.53 -6.21 4.00
C VAL A 264 -1.13 -5.03 4.77
N GLY A 265 -1.32 -3.89 4.10
CA GLY A 265 -1.89 -2.68 4.69
C GLY A 265 -3.40 -2.72 4.76
N ALA A 266 -3.99 -2.48 5.93
CA ALA A 266 -5.44 -2.40 6.10
C ALA A 266 -5.90 -0.94 6.33
N GLY A 267 -7.07 -0.62 5.77
CA GLY A 267 -7.70 0.68 5.94
C GLY A 267 -8.32 0.88 7.32
N ASP A 268 -8.59 -0.21 8.05
CA ASP A 268 -9.10 -0.29 9.42
C ASP A 268 -8.83 -1.69 10.02
N ILE A 269 -9.18 -1.94 11.28
CA ILE A 269 -9.03 -3.25 11.93
C ILE A 269 -10.15 -4.20 11.50
N PRO A 270 -9.85 -5.39 10.92
CA PRO A 270 -10.84 -6.43 10.71
C PRO A 270 -11.32 -7.00 12.05
N VAL A 271 -12.49 -6.58 12.54
CA VAL A 271 -12.94 -6.88 13.92
C VAL A 271 -12.98 -8.37 14.23
N LYS A 272 -13.35 -9.23 13.27
CA LYS A 272 -13.41 -10.68 13.45
C LYS A 272 -12.06 -11.34 13.75
N ILE A 273 -10.96 -10.69 13.37
CA ILE A 273 -9.61 -11.17 13.70
C ILE A 273 -9.34 -11.04 15.19
N LEU A 274 -9.87 -10.00 15.83
CA LEU A 274 -9.72 -9.78 17.26
C LEU A 274 -10.39 -10.89 18.09
N ASP A 275 -11.45 -11.50 17.58
CA ASP A 275 -12.16 -12.61 18.22
C ASP A 275 -11.40 -13.95 18.09
N GLN A 276 -10.43 -14.03 17.18
CA GLN A 276 -9.61 -15.23 16.96
C GLN A 276 -8.32 -15.22 17.77
N LEU A 277 -8.01 -14.13 18.50
CA LEU A 277 -6.86 -14.08 19.40
C LEU A 277 -7.13 -14.85 20.69
N ALA A 278 -6.12 -15.60 21.14
CA ALA A 278 -6.08 -16.18 22.47
C ALA A 278 -6.01 -15.07 23.54
N PRO A 279 -6.38 -15.37 24.80
CA PRO A 279 -6.07 -14.48 25.93
C PRO A 279 -4.56 -14.18 25.98
N GLY A 280 -4.19 -12.89 26.06
CA GLY A 280 -2.79 -12.46 25.98
C GLY A 280 -2.19 -12.51 24.57
N GLY A 281 -3.01 -12.79 23.55
CA GLY A 281 -2.60 -12.77 22.16
C GLY A 281 -2.29 -11.36 21.66
N ARG A 282 -1.46 -11.28 20.62
CA ARG A 282 -1.01 -10.03 20.01
C ARG A 282 -1.36 -10.00 18.52
N LEU A 283 -1.88 -8.87 18.06
CA LEU A 283 -2.09 -8.56 16.65
C LEU A 283 -0.98 -7.62 16.17
N VAL A 284 -0.28 -7.97 15.09
CA VAL A 284 0.57 -7.05 14.33
C VAL A 284 -0.09 -6.76 12.98
N LEU A 285 -0.37 -5.48 12.71
CA LEU A 285 -1.08 -5.05 11.51
C LEU A 285 -0.56 -3.70 11.03
N PRO A 286 -0.10 -3.59 9.77
CA PRO A 286 0.02 -2.32 9.07
C PRO A 286 -1.37 -1.73 8.85
N MET A 287 -1.64 -0.59 9.48
CA MET A 287 -2.94 0.09 9.40
C MET A 287 -2.76 1.54 9.00
N ARG A 288 -3.61 1.99 8.08
CA ARG A 288 -3.74 3.41 7.74
C ARG A 288 -4.43 4.17 8.86
N ILE A 289 -3.77 5.21 9.34
CA ILE A 289 -4.26 6.12 10.37
C ILE A 289 -5.27 7.08 9.73
N ARG A 290 -4.80 7.94 8.82
CA ARG A 290 -5.62 8.95 8.11
C ARG A 290 -4.89 9.47 6.87
N GLY A 291 -5.60 9.58 5.74
CA GLY A 291 -4.95 9.79 4.44
C GLY A 291 -3.86 8.74 4.24
N SER A 292 -2.80 9.08 3.52
CA SER A 292 -1.65 8.18 3.27
C SER A 292 -0.79 7.81 4.49
N ILE A 293 -1.07 8.34 5.69
CA ILE A 293 -0.27 8.02 6.87
C ILE A 293 -0.65 6.63 7.39
N SER A 294 0.29 5.70 7.33
CA SER A 294 0.17 4.31 7.78
C SER A 294 1.34 3.93 8.69
N ARG A 295 1.08 2.98 9.61
CA ARG A 295 2.09 2.44 10.53
C ARG A 295 1.81 0.96 10.79
N SER A 296 2.83 0.18 11.09
CA SER A 296 2.69 -1.18 11.64
C SER A 296 2.45 -1.09 13.14
N PHE A 297 1.27 -1.50 13.58
CA PHE A 297 0.88 -1.52 14.97
C PHE A 297 1.00 -2.92 15.54
N ALA A 298 1.49 -3.02 16.77
CA ALA A 298 1.31 -4.19 17.63
C ALA A 298 0.28 -3.86 18.71
N PHE A 299 -0.86 -4.56 18.70
CA PHE A 299 -1.95 -4.38 19.66
C PHE A 299 -2.07 -5.58 20.60
N GLU A 300 -2.32 -5.28 21.87
CA GLU A 300 -2.73 -6.25 22.89
C GLU A 300 -4.01 -5.77 23.58
N ARG A 301 -4.82 -6.73 24.02
CA ARG A 301 -6.08 -6.44 24.70
C ARG A 301 -5.81 -5.77 26.07
N ASP A 302 -6.53 -4.70 26.34
CA ASP A 302 -6.48 -3.93 27.59
C ASP A 302 -7.91 -3.60 28.04
N GLY A 303 -8.47 -4.50 28.86
CA GLY A 303 -9.89 -4.47 29.21
C GLY A 303 -10.80 -4.55 27.98
N ASN A 304 -11.59 -3.50 27.75
CA ASN A 304 -12.48 -3.37 26.58
C ASN A 304 -11.83 -2.62 25.40
N CYS A 305 -10.58 -2.19 25.56
CA CYS A 305 -9.79 -1.48 24.57
C CYS A 305 -8.58 -2.32 24.14
N TRP A 306 -7.75 -1.72 23.30
CA TRP A 306 -6.49 -2.27 22.84
C TRP A 306 -5.39 -1.23 23.03
N ARG A 307 -4.34 -1.62 23.74
CA ARG A 307 -3.14 -0.80 23.89
C ARG A 307 -2.16 -1.12 22.78
N THR A 308 -1.47 -0.11 22.29
CA THR A 308 -0.36 -0.30 21.37
C THR A 308 0.90 -0.61 22.17
N VAL A 309 1.54 -1.74 21.87
CA VAL A 309 2.83 -2.14 22.48
C VAL A 309 4.04 -1.80 21.60
N SER A 310 3.80 -1.55 20.31
CA SER A 310 4.80 -1.00 19.37
C SER A 310 4.10 -0.35 18.18
N CYS A 311 4.69 0.73 17.63
CA CYS A 311 4.18 1.44 16.46
C CYS A 311 5.30 1.94 15.53
N GLU A 312 5.50 1.25 14.41
CA GLU A 312 6.65 1.48 13.53
C GLU A 312 6.21 2.04 12.18
N MET A 313 7.01 2.93 11.60
CA MET A 313 6.74 3.46 10.26
C MET A 313 6.92 2.35 9.22
N SER A 314 5.90 2.14 8.40
CA SER A 314 5.95 1.14 7.34
C SER A 314 4.86 1.39 6.31
N THR A 315 5.10 1.01 5.06
CA THR A 315 4.09 0.98 4.00
C THR A 315 4.07 -0.42 3.39
N PHE A 316 2.88 -0.92 3.13
CA PHE A 316 2.64 -2.25 2.59
C PHE A 316 1.71 -2.18 1.38
N VAL A 317 1.73 -3.22 0.55
CA VAL A 317 0.69 -3.41 -0.47
C VAL A 317 -0.68 -3.53 0.23
N PRO A 318 -1.76 -3.01 -0.37
CA PRO A 318 -3.05 -2.99 0.29
C PRO A 318 -3.61 -4.41 0.46
N LEU A 319 -4.31 -4.63 1.58
CA LEU A 319 -5.22 -5.73 1.78
C LEU A 319 -6.32 -5.67 0.70
N ARG A 320 -6.61 -6.83 0.11
CA ARG A 320 -7.55 -6.98 -1.01
C ARG A 320 -8.58 -8.04 -0.67
N GLU A 321 -9.71 -8.00 -1.40
CA GLU A 321 -10.76 -9.02 -1.36
C GLU A 321 -11.40 -9.27 0.02
N GLY A 322 -11.72 -8.21 0.77
CA GLY A 322 -12.44 -8.37 2.04
C GLY A 322 -12.97 -7.08 2.68
N VAL A 323 -13.12 -7.13 4.00
CA VAL A 323 -13.37 -5.94 4.83
C VAL A 323 -12.06 -5.21 5.11
N CYS A 324 -12.14 -3.90 5.35
CA CYS A 324 -10.97 -3.06 5.65
C CYS A 324 -9.91 -3.02 4.52
N ASN A 325 -10.30 -3.27 3.27
CA ASN A 325 -9.44 -3.07 2.10
C ASN A 325 -8.85 -1.66 2.11
N ASP A 326 -7.57 -1.55 1.75
CA ASP A 326 -6.83 -0.29 1.78
C ASP A 326 -6.52 0.28 0.40
N VAL A 327 -7.39 0.01 -0.57
CA VAL A 327 -7.17 0.38 -1.97
C VAL A 327 -7.25 1.90 -2.12
N TYR A 328 -6.13 2.50 -2.52
CA TYR A 328 -6.07 3.91 -2.87
C TYR A 328 -6.50 4.12 -4.33
N THR A 329 -7.01 5.31 -4.62
CA THR A 329 -7.32 5.76 -5.98
C THR A 329 -6.27 6.76 -6.42
N ARG A 330 -5.71 6.56 -7.61
CA ARG A 330 -4.82 7.54 -8.25
C ARG A 330 -5.63 8.60 -8.98
N VAL A 331 -5.29 9.86 -8.77
CA VAL A 331 -5.80 11.00 -9.53
C VAL A 331 -4.66 11.54 -10.39
N PRO A 332 -4.58 11.17 -11.69
CA PRO A 332 -3.56 11.70 -12.59
C PRO A 332 -3.68 13.22 -12.72
N LEU A 333 -2.54 13.92 -12.67
CA LEU A 333 -2.50 15.36 -12.88
C LEU A 333 -2.14 15.66 -14.32
N GLN A 334 -2.89 16.55 -14.95
CA GLN A 334 -2.68 16.93 -16.34
C GLN A 334 -1.37 17.69 -16.54
N GLY A 335 -0.79 17.52 -17.73
CA GLY A 335 0.45 18.14 -18.15
C GLY A 335 1.54 17.13 -18.47
N GLU A 336 2.75 17.63 -18.66
CA GLU A 336 3.93 16.79 -18.88
C GLU A 336 4.35 16.09 -17.59
N GLY A 337 4.83 14.85 -17.70
CA GLY A 337 5.28 14.03 -16.57
C GLY A 337 4.23 13.03 -16.07
N ALA A 338 4.66 12.14 -15.17
CA ALA A 338 3.83 11.05 -14.63
C ALA A 338 3.46 11.33 -13.17
N LEU A 339 2.85 12.49 -12.91
CA LEU A 339 2.49 12.93 -11.57
C LEU A 339 1.03 12.60 -11.27
N HIS A 340 0.78 12.04 -10.09
CA HIS A 340 -0.58 11.75 -9.63
C HIS A 340 -0.69 11.95 -8.12
N VAL A 341 -1.91 12.03 -7.62
CA VAL A 341 -2.21 12.05 -6.18
C VAL A 341 -2.83 10.71 -5.78
N GLU A 342 -2.34 10.11 -4.72
CA GLU A 342 -2.92 8.91 -4.10
C GLU A 342 -3.95 9.33 -3.05
N THR A 343 -5.18 8.87 -3.22
CA THR A 343 -6.33 9.25 -2.38
C THR A 343 -7.03 8.03 -1.82
N PHE A 344 -7.66 8.17 -0.65
CA PHE A 344 -8.28 7.08 0.08
C PHE A 344 -9.77 7.31 0.27
N SER A 345 -10.51 6.25 0.57
CA SER A 345 -11.98 6.26 0.62
C SER A 345 -12.58 7.19 1.67
N GLU A 346 -11.84 7.52 2.73
CA GLU A 346 -12.28 8.47 3.76
C GLU A 346 -12.07 9.94 3.37
N GLN A 347 -11.32 10.21 2.30
CA GLN A 347 -11.04 11.57 1.86
C GLN A 347 -12.16 12.08 0.93
N ASP A 348 -12.50 13.36 1.08
CA ASP A 348 -13.36 14.06 0.12
C ASP A 348 -12.52 14.56 -1.06
N VAL A 349 -12.79 14.07 -2.26
CA VAL A 349 -11.89 14.22 -3.41
C VAL A 349 -12.64 14.62 -4.68
N ASN A 350 -12.48 15.89 -5.08
CA ASN A 350 -12.88 16.38 -6.40
C ASN A 350 -11.83 15.99 -7.46
N ARG A 351 -11.98 14.80 -8.05
CA ARG A 351 -11.00 14.22 -8.99
C ARG A 351 -10.80 15.07 -10.24
N GLU A 352 -11.90 15.57 -10.81
CA GLU A 352 -11.85 16.39 -12.02
C GLU A 352 -11.11 17.70 -11.76
N GLY A 353 -11.47 18.41 -10.68
CA GLY A 353 -10.81 19.65 -10.30
C GLY A 353 -9.35 19.47 -9.90
N LEU A 354 -9.03 18.40 -9.15
CA LEU A 354 -7.64 18.11 -8.81
C LEU A 354 -6.78 17.81 -10.03
N SER A 355 -7.32 17.09 -11.02
CA SER A 355 -6.57 16.74 -12.24
C SER A 355 -6.04 17.95 -12.99
N THR A 356 -6.72 19.10 -12.89
CA THR A 356 -6.35 20.37 -13.55
C THR A 356 -5.69 21.38 -12.62
N ALA A 357 -5.55 21.08 -11.31
CA ALA A 357 -5.09 22.03 -10.30
C ALA A 357 -3.74 22.67 -10.67
N LEU A 358 -2.80 21.90 -11.21
CA LEU A 358 -1.47 22.37 -11.61
C LEU A 358 -1.47 23.38 -12.77
N GLY A 359 -2.60 23.55 -13.47
CA GLY A 359 -2.78 24.61 -14.46
C GLY A 359 -2.93 26.01 -13.85
N HIS A 360 -3.23 26.10 -12.54
CA HIS A 360 -3.29 27.37 -11.83
C HIS A 360 -1.88 27.84 -11.40
N PRO A 361 -1.63 29.16 -11.37
CA PRO A 361 -0.38 29.72 -10.87
C PRO A 361 -0.03 29.21 -9.47
N PRO A 362 1.23 28.83 -9.20
CA PRO A 362 1.64 28.33 -7.90
C PRO A 362 1.66 29.44 -6.85
N VAL A 363 1.23 29.11 -5.63
CA VAL A 363 1.50 29.91 -4.43
C VAL A 363 2.57 29.19 -3.62
N LYS A 364 3.78 29.73 -3.57
CA LYS A 364 4.92 29.13 -2.85
C LYS A 364 5.29 29.97 -1.65
N ALA A 365 5.42 29.33 -0.50
CA ALA A 365 5.88 29.97 0.73
C ALA A 365 6.64 28.98 1.61
N TYR A 366 7.57 29.51 2.40
CA TYR A 366 8.33 28.74 3.39
C TYR A 366 7.84 29.02 4.79
N THR A 367 7.87 27.98 5.62
CA THR A 367 7.33 27.99 6.98
C THR A 367 8.22 28.73 7.96
N GLY A 368 9.54 28.80 7.71
CA GLY A 368 10.56 29.13 8.71
C GLY A 368 10.92 27.96 9.64
N VAL A 369 10.19 26.84 9.57
CA VAL A 369 10.44 25.64 10.38
C VAL A 369 11.61 24.87 9.79
N LYS A 370 12.66 24.72 10.60
CA LYS A 370 13.92 24.07 10.24
C LYS A 370 14.02 22.70 10.87
N LEU A 371 13.88 21.64 10.07
CA LEU A 371 14.14 20.28 10.54
C LEU A 371 15.63 19.97 10.43
N ARG A 372 16.16 19.25 11.42
CA ARG A 372 17.58 18.88 11.50
C ARG A 372 17.77 17.37 11.33
N ALA A 373 19.03 16.94 11.28
CA ALA A 373 19.35 15.53 11.15
C ALA A 373 18.79 14.76 12.35
N GLY A 374 18.09 13.66 12.10
CA GLY A 374 17.39 12.89 13.13
C GLY A 374 16.05 13.48 13.58
N ALA A 375 15.60 14.59 12.99
CA ALA A 375 14.29 15.16 13.32
C ALA A 375 13.15 14.19 12.96
N PRO A 376 12.06 14.17 13.73
CA PRO A 376 10.98 13.23 13.52
C PRO A 376 9.99 13.72 12.44
N TRP A 377 10.41 13.66 11.17
CA TRP A 377 9.57 14.05 10.02
C TRP A 377 8.22 13.32 10.00
N GLU A 378 8.21 12.06 10.42
CA GLU A 378 7.01 11.26 10.54
C GLU A 378 5.96 11.84 11.49
N TRP A 379 6.41 12.50 12.56
CA TRP A 379 5.53 13.07 13.57
C TRP A 379 4.90 14.37 13.10
N LEU A 380 5.62 15.18 12.32
CA LEU A 380 5.01 16.30 11.62
C LEU A 380 3.90 15.83 10.68
N TYR A 381 4.15 14.81 9.85
CA TYR A 381 3.13 14.32 8.92
C TYR A 381 1.94 13.68 9.62
N LEU A 382 2.15 12.96 10.73
CA LEU A 382 1.04 12.45 11.55
C LEU A 382 0.22 13.60 12.15
N TYR A 383 0.87 14.62 12.72
CA TYR A 383 0.19 15.79 13.26
C TYR A 383 -0.65 16.51 12.18
N LEU A 384 -0.06 16.73 11.01
CA LEU A 384 -0.74 17.36 9.88
C LEU A 384 -1.90 16.51 9.37
N ALA A 385 -1.72 15.19 9.27
CA ALA A 385 -2.80 14.29 8.91
C ALA A 385 -3.93 14.31 9.95
N CYS A 386 -3.66 14.58 11.23
CA CYS A 386 -4.67 14.73 12.27
C CYS A 386 -5.35 16.10 12.28
N THR A 387 -4.63 17.18 11.94
CA THR A 387 -5.13 18.56 12.04
C THR A 387 -5.72 19.14 10.76
N LEU A 388 -5.35 18.59 9.59
CA LEU A 388 -5.94 18.98 8.32
C LEU A 388 -7.25 18.22 8.08
N PRO A 389 -8.29 18.88 7.54
CA PRO A 389 -9.63 18.30 7.42
C PRO A 389 -9.67 17.05 6.53
N ASN A 390 -8.81 16.98 5.51
CA ASN A 390 -8.77 15.88 4.55
C ASN A 390 -7.51 15.00 4.69
N GLY A 391 -6.78 15.11 5.80
CA GLY A 391 -5.52 14.41 6.02
C GLY A 391 -4.43 14.81 5.00
N LEU A 392 -3.46 13.90 4.80
CA LEU A 392 -2.38 14.05 3.83
C LEU A 392 -2.39 12.91 2.82
N SER A 393 -2.19 13.24 1.54
CA SER A 393 -2.03 12.30 0.45
C SER A 393 -0.58 12.25 -0.02
N ARG A 394 -0.19 11.14 -0.66
CA ARG A 394 1.06 11.08 -1.41
C ARG A 394 0.84 11.61 -2.81
N MET A 395 1.87 12.24 -3.36
CA MET A 395 1.88 12.79 -4.71
C MET A 395 3.16 12.34 -5.44
N PRO A 396 3.26 11.04 -5.79
CA PRO A 396 4.43 10.48 -6.42
C PRO A 396 4.53 10.85 -7.91
N GLY A 397 5.77 10.90 -8.40
CA GLY A 397 6.09 11.17 -9.79
C GLY A 397 6.98 12.40 -9.98
N SER A 398 7.18 12.77 -11.24
CA SER A 398 8.01 13.92 -11.60
C SER A 398 7.43 14.65 -12.81
N ARG A 399 7.76 15.94 -12.90
CA ARG A 399 7.48 16.80 -14.05
C ARG A 399 8.38 18.05 -14.01
N PRO A 400 8.54 18.78 -15.13
CA PRO A 400 9.17 20.08 -15.12
C PRO A 400 8.47 21.04 -14.14
N GLY A 401 9.28 21.73 -13.32
CA GLY A 401 8.81 22.71 -12.32
C GLY A 401 8.27 22.14 -11.01
N PHE A 402 8.10 20.81 -10.89
CA PHE A 402 7.75 20.18 -9.63
C PHE A 402 8.98 20.08 -8.72
N THR A 403 8.90 20.67 -7.53
CA THR A 403 10.02 20.73 -6.56
C THR A 403 9.63 20.02 -5.27
N PRO A 404 9.55 18.68 -5.26
CA PRO A 404 9.09 17.90 -4.12
C PRO A 404 10.07 17.91 -2.95
N SER A 405 9.57 17.53 -1.76
CA SER A 405 10.40 17.27 -0.59
C SER A 405 11.20 15.97 -0.65
N PHE A 406 10.81 15.00 -1.49
CA PHE A 406 11.49 13.71 -1.64
C PHE A 406 11.75 13.36 -3.11
N GLY A 407 12.73 12.48 -3.35
CA GLY A 407 13.07 12.01 -4.70
C GLY A 407 11.93 11.23 -5.39
N TRP A 408 11.04 10.61 -4.62
CA TRP A 408 9.86 9.91 -5.16
C TRP A 408 8.67 10.85 -5.45
N GLY A 409 8.65 12.05 -4.86
CA GLY A 409 7.50 12.96 -4.90
C GLY A 409 7.29 13.71 -3.58
N ALA A 410 6.07 14.16 -3.32
CA ALA A 410 5.74 14.96 -2.14
C ALA A 410 4.57 14.39 -1.36
N MET A 411 4.43 14.81 -0.10
CA MET A 411 3.15 14.76 0.59
C MET A 411 2.31 15.96 0.13
N ALA A 412 0.98 15.86 0.16
CA ALA A 412 0.08 16.92 -0.25
C ALA A 412 -1.20 16.96 0.60
N ALA A 413 -1.64 18.17 0.96
CA ALA A 413 -2.98 18.43 1.46
C ALA A 413 -3.93 18.69 0.29
N LEU A 414 -5.20 18.30 0.43
CA LEU A 414 -6.22 18.39 -0.62
C LEU A 414 -7.48 19.08 -0.09
N GLU A 415 -8.03 20.02 -0.84
CA GLU A 415 -9.33 20.64 -0.55
C GLU A 415 -10.05 21.02 -1.85
N GLY A 416 -11.14 20.30 -2.15
CA GLY A 416 -11.87 20.49 -3.41
C GLY A 416 -10.96 20.31 -4.62
N ALA A 417 -10.90 21.33 -5.49
CA ALA A 417 -10.03 21.37 -6.67
C ALA A 417 -8.61 21.93 -6.39
N THR A 418 -8.23 22.08 -5.12
CA THR A 418 -6.97 22.69 -4.69
C THR A 418 -6.09 21.63 -4.02
N LEU A 419 -4.79 21.67 -4.30
CA LEU A 419 -3.78 20.87 -3.62
C LEU A 419 -2.64 21.76 -3.13
N ALA A 420 -2.00 21.38 -2.04
CA ALA A 420 -0.80 22.03 -1.53
C ALA A 420 0.23 20.98 -1.15
N TYR A 421 1.35 20.92 -1.86
CA TYR A 421 2.38 19.91 -1.66
C TYR A 421 3.62 20.45 -0.96
N PHE A 422 4.31 19.60 -0.22
CA PHE A 422 5.51 19.97 0.52
C PHE A 422 6.73 20.07 -0.40
N THR A 423 7.52 21.12 -0.18
CA THR A 423 8.84 21.33 -0.77
C THR A 423 9.84 21.57 0.35
N VAL A 424 11.12 21.49 0.04
CA VAL A 424 12.19 21.69 1.02
C VAL A 424 13.29 22.54 0.40
N ARG A 425 13.89 23.41 1.21
CA ARG A 425 15.19 23.99 0.88
C ARG A 425 16.19 23.69 1.97
N GLU A 426 17.41 23.43 1.55
CA GLU A 426 18.52 23.18 2.43
C GLU A 426 19.20 24.49 2.83
N GLY A 427 19.70 24.55 4.05
CA GLY A 427 20.55 25.62 4.53
C GLY A 427 21.43 25.17 5.70
N GLU A 428 22.25 26.09 6.17
CA GLU A 428 23.15 25.87 7.31
C GLU A 428 23.14 27.11 8.20
N ASP A 429 23.15 26.90 9.51
CA ASP A 429 23.30 27.95 10.52
C ASP A 429 24.24 27.47 11.64
N ASP A 430 24.31 28.22 12.74
CA ASP A 430 25.16 27.95 13.90
C ASP A 430 24.88 26.59 14.58
N GLN A 431 23.71 26.00 14.34
CA GLN A 431 23.32 24.68 14.83
C GLN A 431 23.46 23.59 13.75
N GLY A 432 24.14 23.89 12.64
CA GLY A 432 24.45 22.99 11.56
C GLY A 432 23.42 22.98 10.43
N ARG A 433 23.47 21.94 9.61
CA ARG A 433 22.59 21.76 8.44
C ARG A 433 21.12 21.64 8.86
N PHE A 434 20.24 22.24 8.07
CA PHE A 434 18.80 22.14 8.23
C PHE A 434 18.08 22.01 6.88
N TRP A 435 16.85 21.55 6.97
CA TRP A 435 15.88 21.45 5.89
C TRP A 435 14.66 22.28 6.27
N GLU A 436 14.51 23.44 5.62
CA GLU A 436 13.37 24.32 5.85
C GLU A 436 12.18 23.86 5.02
N ILE A 437 11.06 23.64 5.71
CA ILE A 437 9.83 23.17 5.07
C ILE A 437 9.18 24.33 4.33
N GLY A 438 8.81 24.09 3.07
CA GLY A 438 7.95 24.95 2.30
C GLY A 438 6.72 24.21 1.79
N VAL A 439 5.77 24.98 1.27
CA VAL A 439 4.52 24.50 0.69
C VAL A 439 4.29 25.20 -0.64
N ILE A 440 3.82 24.45 -1.63
CA ILE A 440 3.44 24.96 -2.95
C ILE A 440 1.99 24.58 -3.22
N GLY A 441 1.11 25.58 -3.21
CA GLY A 441 -0.31 25.45 -3.50
C GLY A 441 -0.64 25.65 -4.98
N HIS A 442 -1.62 24.91 -5.46
CA HIS A 442 -2.21 25.01 -6.79
C HIS A 442 -3.72 24.80 -6.71
N GLY A 443 -4.46 25.45 -7.62
CA GLY A 443 -5.91 25.41 -7.71
C GLY A 443 -6.58 26.73 -7.30
N PRO A 444 -7.92 26.78 -7.33
CA PRO A 444 -8.68 28.01 -7.14
C PRO A 444 -8.54 28.64 -5.75
N ARG A 445 -8.19 27.85 -4.72
CA ARG A 445 -7.99 28.32 -3.34
C ARG A 445 -6.55 28.08 -2.85
N ALA A 446 -5.57 28.14 -3.77
CA ALA A 446 -4.17 27.82 -3.50
C ALA A 446 -3.59 28.61 -2.32
N THR A 447 -3.88 29.90 -2.22
CA THR A 447 -3.42 30.74 -1.10
C THR A 447 -3.95 30.25 0.24
N GLU A 448 -5.27 30.02 0.33
CA GLU A 448 -5.93 29.62 1.58
C GLU A 448 -5.41 28.27 2.09
N LEU A 449 -5.33 27.26 1.21
CA LEU A 449 -4.83 25.93 1.59
C LEU A 449 -3.34 25.97 1.95
N THR A 450 -2.54 26.74 1.21
CA THR A 450 -1.11 26.93 1.52
C THR A 450 -0.95 27.56 2.90
N ASP A 451 -1.65 28.66 3.19
CA ASP A 451 -1.58 29.35 4.47
C ASP A 451 -2.05 28.46 5.63
N HIS A 452 -3.05 27.61 5.39
CA HIS A 452 -3.52 26.65 6.39
C HIS A 452 -2.45 25.60 6.73
N VAL A 453 -1.82 25.00 5.72
CA VAL A 453 -0.73 24.03 5.90
C VAL A 453 0.48 24.67 6.57
N LEU A 454 0.85 25.89 6.17
CA LEU A 454 1.93 26.66 6.82
C LEU A 454 1.63 26.91 8.29
N THR A 455 0.40 27.33 8.61
CA THR A 455 -0.04 27.60 9.99
C THR A 455 0.06 26.35 10.85
N ARG A 456 -0.49 25.22 10.39
CA ARG A 456 -0.40 23.94 11.12
C ARG A 456 1.04 23.48 11.30
N THR A 457 1.90 23.66 10.29
CA THR A 457 3.33 23.30 10.39
C THR A 457 4.06 24.13 11.45
N ARG A 458 3.78 25.44 11.52
CA ARG A 458 4.35 26.33 12.55
C ARG A 458 3.83 26.02 13.95
N GLU A 459 2.55 25.69 14.09
CA GLU A 459 1.98 25.26 15.38
C GLU A 459 2.65 23.98 15.89
N TRP A 460 2.92 23.01 15.02
CA TRP A 460 3.66 21.80 15.38
C TRP A 460 5.09 22.10 15.85
N ASP A 461 5.77 23.03 15.18
CA ASP A 461 7.13 23.44 15.54
C ASP A 461 7.17 24.16 16.90
N GLN A 462 6.20 25.05 17.14
CA GLN A 462 6.03 25.73 18.44
C GLN A 462 5.72 24.76 19.58
N GLY A 463 4.91 23.73 19.31
CA GLY A 463 4.58 22.70 20.29
C GLY A 463 5.77 21.80 20.60
N TRP A 464 6.34 21.19 19.56
CA TRP A 464 7.35 20.13 19.72
C TRP A 464 8.56 20.29 18.81
N GLY A 465 8.34 20.57 17.52
CA GLY A 465 9.38 20.69 16.51
C GLY A 465 10.32 19.49 16.45
N ASN A 466 11.62 19.76 16.35
CA ASN A 466 12.69 18.75 16.32
C ASN A 466 12.75 17.84 17.57
N THR A 467 12.02 18.18 18.64
CA THR A 467 11.99 17.42 19.90
C THR A 467 10.69 16.64 20.11
N ALA A 468 9.88 16.44 19.05
CA ALA A 468 8.61 15.73 19.18
C ALA A 468 8.79 14.32 19.73
N PRO A 469 8.14 13.99 20.87
CA PRO A 469 8.17 12.64 21.40
C PRO A 469 7.35 11.73 20.50
N GLU A 470 7.63 10.42 20.57
CA GLU A 470 6.76 9.41 20.00
C GLU A 470 5.37 9.49 20.67
N PRO A 471 4.27 9.57 19.89
CA PRO A 471 2.92 9.59 20.43
C PRO A 471 2.49 8.21 20.92
N GLY A 472 1.65 8.20 21.95
CA GLY A 472 0.93 7.01 22.38
C GLY A 472 -0.26 6.72 21.46
N PHE A 473 -0.60 5.44 21.29
CA PHE A 473 -1.77 5.04 20.52
C PHE A 473 -2.66 4.09 21.33
N ARG A 474 -3.96 4.30 21.25
CA ARG A 474 -4.99 3.43 21.83
C ARG A 474 -6.09 3.19 20.81
N MET A 475 -6.66 1.99 20.79
CA MET A 475 -7.69 1.62 19.83
C MET A 475 -8.84 0.92 20.53
N ALA A 476 -10.06 1.16 20.07
CA ALA A 476 -11.25 0.47 20.57
C ALA A 476 -12.20 0.12 19.42
N THR A 477 -12.95 -0.96 19.60
CA THR A 477 -13.96 -1.46 18.67
C THR A 477 -15.28 -1.71 19.41
N GLY A 478 -16.35 -2.01 18.67
CA GLY A 478 -17.65 -2.37 19.25
C GLY A 478 -18.19 -1.29 20.20
N ALA A 479 -18.79 -1.70 21.33
CA ALA A 479 -19.41 -0.78 22.29
C ALA A 479 -18.41 0.17 22.98
N ALA A 480 -17.14 -0.22 23.09
CA ALA A 480 -16.10 0.63 23.70
C ALA A 480 -15.58 1.70 22.74
N ARG A 481 -15.81 1.54 21.42
CA ARG A 481 -15.38 2.48 20.38
C ARG A 481 -15.80 3.91 20.70
N ASP A 482 -17.08 4.11 20.98
CA ASP A 482 -17.64 5.46 21.16
C ASP A 482 -17.26 6.09 22.50
N GLN A 483 -16.81 5.26 23.46
CA GLN A 483 -16.33 5.67 24.78
C GLN A 483 -14.85 6.04 24.78
N LEU A 484 -14.10 5.64 23.76
CA LEU A 484 -12.69 5.98 23.65
C LEU A 484 -12.55 7.46 23.27
N THR A 485 -11.98 8.26 24.17
CA THR A 485 -11.78 9.70 23.98
C THR A 485 -10.33 10.10 24.32
N SER A 486 -9.98 11.34 23.96
CA SER A 486 -8.76 12.00 24.40
C SER A 486 -9.05 13.46 24.74
N THR A 487 -8.38 13.98 25.77
CA THR A 487 -8.47 15.39 26.17
C THR A 487 -7.44 16.23 25.43
N ASP A 488 -6.23 15.70 25.26
CA ASP A 488 -5.08 16.43 24.70
C ASP A 488 -4.56 15.85 23.38
N GLY A 489 -5.09 14.71 22.95
CA GLY A 489 -4.73 14.02 21.72
C GLY A 489 -5.75 14.15 20.58
N PHE A 490 -5.57 13.34 19.54
CA PHE A 490 -6.44 13.29 18.37
C PHE A 490 -7.31 12.05 18.40
N VAL A 491 -8.60 12.22 18.10
CA VAL A 491 -9.55 11.12 17.93
C VAL A 491 -9.79 10.91 16.44
N ILE A 492 -9.59 9.68 15.98
CA ILE A 492 -9.75 9.29 14.57
C ILE A 492 -10.81 8.19 14.51
N ASP A 493 -11.99 8.57 14.02
CA ASP A 493 -13.08 7.64 13.78
C ASP A 493 -12.87 6.90 12.46
N LYS A 494 -12.92 5.57 12.53
CA LYS A 494 -12.87 4.66 11.39
C LYS A 494 -14.17 3.84 11.34
N PRO A 495 -14.50 3.16 10.23
CA PRO A 495 -15.75 2.41 10.10
C PRO A 495 -15.99 1.37 11.21
N HIS A 496 -14.93 0.70 11.67
CA HIS A 496 -14.99 -0.41 12.61
C HIS A 496 -14.27 -0.14 13.93
N SER A 497 -13.29 0.76 13.93
CA SER A 497 -12.54 1.14 15.13
C SER A 497 -12.56 2.65 15.38
N ARG A 498 -12.08 3.03 16.56
CA ARG A 498 -11.64 4.39 16.86
C ARG A 498 -10.21 4.30 17.32
N LEU A 499 -9.34 5.10 16.71
CA LEU A 499 -7.95 5.26 17.12
C LEU A 499 -7.81 6.59 17.84
N VAL A 500 -7.09 6.58 18.96
CA VAL A 500 -6.66 7.77 19.67
C VAL A 500 -5.16 7.89 19.57
N VAL A 501 -4.69 9.07 19.18
CA VAL A 501 -3.28 9.47 19.16
C VAL A 501 -3.05 10.42 20.34
N ASP A 502 -2.46 9.93 21.41
CA ASP A 502 -2.15 10.72 22.59
C ASP A 502 -0.75 11.31 22.45
N TRP A 503 -0.68 12.64 22.32
CA TRP A 503 0.60 13.34 22.25
C TRP A 503 0.86 14.04 23.58
N PRO A 504 1.95 13.73 24.30
CA PRO A 504 2.32 14.49 25.49
C PRO A 504 2.52 15.96 25.08
N ARG A 505 1.67 16.86 25.57
CA ARG A 505 1.87 18.30 25.34
C ARG A 505 3.12 18.74 26.09
N ARG A 506 3.90 19.63 25.46
CA ARG A 506 5.03 20.29 26.12
C ARG A 506 4.44 21.18 27.21
N SER A 507 4.79 20.90 28.46
CA SER A 507 4.37 21.66 29.66
C SER A 507 4.86 23.08 29.63
#